data_AF-A0A355QHS8-F1
#
_entry.id   AF-A0A355QHS8-F1
#
_cell.length_a   1.000
_cell.length_b   1.000
_cell.length_c   1.000
_cell.angle_alpha   90.00
_cell.angle_beta   90.00
_cell.angle_gamma   90.00
#
_symmetry.space_group_name_H-M   'P 1'
#
loop_
_entity.id
_entity.type
_entity.pdbx_description
1 polymer ?
#
loop_
_entity_poly.entity_id
_entity_poly.type
_entity_poly.pdbx_seq_one_letter_code
_entity_poly.pdbx_strand_id
1 'polypeptide(L)'
;MAQTTGERYRVAPVRRRSREWPFPLNLYQTAVGRKWVMALTGIGLIGFVLAHMVGNLHVYEGPARMHEYAESLRTIGGGLVPKSAVLWLLRLGLLSMFVLHLHSAISLSRMSRASSEDAGLVSGAKRYAGGREHVAATYASRTMRWTGPIIALFILYHLADLTWG
;
A
#
# COMPACT_ATOMS: atom_id res chain seq x y z
N MET A 1 -26.65 16.58 52.65
CA MET A 1 -26.56 16.75 51.18
C MET A 1 -25.30 16.05 50.69
N ALA A 2 -25.44 14.83 50.17
CA ALA A 2 -24.31 14.03 49.69
C ALA A 2 -23.97 14.44 48.25
N GLN A 3 -22.86 15.15 48.06
CA GLN A 3 -22.31 15.39 46.73
C GLN A 3 -21.59 14.12 46.30
N THR A 4 -22.20 13.39 45.36
CA THR A 4 -21.62 12.19 44.76
C THR A 4 -20.33 12.54 44.01
N THR A 5 -19.24 11.88 44.34
CA THR A 5 -17.86 12.06 43.87
C THR A 5 -17.64 11.82 42.36
N GLY A 6 -18.70 11.59 41.58
CA GLY A 6 -18.66 11.17 40.18
C GLY A 6 -18.61 12.28 39.13
N GLU A 7 -18.79 13.55 39.50
CA GLU A 7 -18.85 14.66 38.52
C GLU A 7 -17.53 15.41 38.31
N ARG A 8 -16.52 15.24 39.18
CA ARG A 8 -15.33 16.11 39.16
C ARG A 8 -14.26 15.77 38.11
N TYR A 9 -14.47 14.75 37.29
CA TYR A 9 -13.50 14.38 36.24
C TYR A 9 -14.17 13.85 34.96
N ARG A 10 -15.07 14.63 34.35
CA ARG A 10 -15.41 14.45 32.94
C ARG A 10 -14.64 15.46 32.09
N VAL A 11 -13.35 15.19 31.92
CA VAL A 11 -12.57 15.88 30.87
C VAL A 11 -13.16 15.44 29.54
N ALA A 12 -13.74 16.37 28.79
CA ALA A 12 -14.24 16.09 27.46
C ALA A 12 -13.07 15.56 26.60
N PRO A 13 -13.22 14.44 25.89
CA PRO A 13 -12.14 13.89 25.08
C PRO A 13 -11.76 14.92 24.01
N VAL A 14 -10.47 15.27 23.95
CA VAL A 14 -9.89 16.25 23.01
C VAL A 14 -10.17 15.87 21.54
N ARG A 15 -10.44 14.58 21.26
CA ARG A 15 -10.95 14.12 19.96
C ARG A 15 -12.29 13.42 20.08
N ARG A 16 -13.27 13.86 19.28
CA ARG A 16 -14.50 13.10 19.03
C ARG A 16 -14.13 11.74 18.42
N ARG A 17 -14.65 10.67 19.01
CA ARG A 17 -14.51 9.30 18.49
C ARG A 17 -15.19 9.23 17.12
N SER A 18 -14.45 8.82 16.08
CA SER A 18 -15.03 8.63 14.76
C SER A 18 -16.06 7.50 14.79
N ARG A 19 -17.09 7.58 13.94
CA ARG A 19 -18.11 6.54 13.79
C ARG A 19 -17.43 5.19 13.52
N GLU A 20 -17.64 4.24 14.42
CA GLU A 20 -17.07 2.88 14.32
C GLU A 20 -17.71 2.15 13.15
N TRP A 21 -16.89 1.59 12.27
CA TRP A 21 -17.36 0.78 11.13
C TRP A 21 -17.61 -0.66 11.58
N PRO A 22 -18.44 -1.44 10.86
CA PRO A 22 -18.66 -2.86 11.16
C PRO A 22 -17.34 -3.66 11.07
N PHE A 23 -17.23 -4.73 11.86
CA PHE A 23 -16.12 -5.68 11.78
C PHE A 23 -16.11 -6.38 10.41
N PRO A 24 -14.95 -6.58 9.75
CA PRO A 24 -13.57 -6.29 10.18
C PRO A 24 -13.04 -4.90 9.79
N LEU A 25 -13.85 -4.05 9.15
CA LEU A 25 -13.41 -2.75 8.64
C LEU A 25 -12.99 -1.77 9.77
N ASN A 26 -13.47 -1.99 11.00
CA ASN A 26 -13.02 -1.26 12.19
C ASN A 26 -11.50 -1.38 12.40
N LEU A 27 -10.90 -2.54 12.13
CA LEU A 27 -9.45 -2.73 12.25
C LEU A 27 -8.69 -1.82 11.28
N TYR A 28 -9.21 -1.61 10.08
CA TYR A 28 -8.66 -0.69 9.08
C TYR A 28 -8.80 0.79 9.47
N GLN A 29 -9.71 1.14 10.38
CA GLN A 29 -9.80 2.52 10.89
C GLN A 29 -8.58 2.87 11.77
N THR A 30 -7.95 1.87 12.36
CA THR A 30 -6.80 2.05 13.25
C THR A 30 -5.51 2.34 12.46
N ALA A 31 -4.59 3.09 13.07
CA ALA A 31 -3.26 3.31 12.50
C ALA A 31 -2.47 2.00 12.31
N VAL A 32 -2.69 1.01 13.18
CA VAL A 32 -2.03 -0.29 13.13
C VAL A 32 -2.54 -1.12 11.97
N GLY A 33 -3.86 -1.21 11.78
CA GLY A 33 -4.45 -1.94 10.65
C GLY A 33 -4.02 -1.39 9.29
N ARG A 34 -3.95 -0.06 9.14
CA ARG A 34 -3.46 0.57 7.90
C ARG A 34 -1.99 0.25 7.60
N LYS A 35 -1.14 0.18 8.63
CA LYS A 35 0.27 -0.23 8.48
C LYS A 35 0.38 -1.69 8.04
N TRP A 36 -0.43 -2.58 8.62
CA TRP A 36 -0.49 -3.98 8.21
C TRP A 36 -0.93 -4.14 6.76
N VAL A 37 -2.00 -3.45 6.36
CA VAL A 37 -2.44 -3.46 4.96
C VAL A 37 -1.33 -2.94 4.05
N MET A 38 -0.70 -1.82 4.38
CA MET A 38 0.41 -1.25 3.60
C MET A 38 1.59 -2.23 3.45
N ALA A 39 1.96 -2.94 4.51
CA ALA A 39 3.05 -3.90 4.51
C ALA A 39 2.71 -5.15 3.67
N LEU A 40 1.55 -5.76 3.91
CA LEU A 40 1.11 -6.95 3.18
C LEU A 40 0.93 -6.67 1.69
N THR A 41 0.33 -5.53 1.34
CA THR A 41 0.18 -5.15 -0.06
C THR A 41 1.53 -4.84 -0.71
N GLY A 42 2.44 -4.19 0.02
CA GLY A 42 3.80 -3.94 -0.45
C GLY A 42 4.58 -5.22 -0.75
N ILE A 43 4.52 -6.21 0.13
CA ILE A 43 5.19 -7.51 -0.07
C ILE A 43 4.67 -8.21 -1.34
N GLY A 44 3.36 -8.27 -1.53
CA GLY A 44 2.82 -8.94 -2.71
C GLY A 44 3.07 -8.15 -4.00
N LEU A 45 3.11 -6.81 -3.96
CA LEU A 45 3.51 -6.00 -5.12
C LEU A 45 4.97 -6.25 -5.50
N ILE A 46 5.88 -6.38 -4.53
CA ILE A 46 7.28 -6.75 -4.79
C ILE A 46 7.36 -8.15 -5.41
N GLY A 47 6.63 -9.12 -4.85
CA GLY A 47 6.57 -10.48 -5.41
C GLY A 47 6.10 -10.48 -6.86
N PHE A 48 5.09 -9.66 -7.18
CA PHE A 48 4.65 -9.47 -8.56
C PHE A 48 5.72 -8.85 -9.45
N VAL A 49 6.41 -7.79 -9.00
CA VAL A 49 7.48 -7.16 -9.80
C VAL A 49 8.56 -8.18 -10.14
N LEU A 50 8.95 -9.05 -9.20
CA LEU A 50 9.93 -10.11 -9.47
C LEU A 50 9.41 -11.10 -10.52
N ALA A 51 8.19 -11.62 -10.34
CA ALA A 51 7.59 -12.54 -11.30
C ALA A 51 7.40 -11.91 -12.69
N HIS A 52 7.02 -10.63 -12.73
CA HIS A 52 6.86 -9.85 -13.95
C HIS A 52 8.21 -9.67 -14.67
N MET A 53 9.29 -9.37 -13.93
CA MET A 53 10.63 -9.28 -14.52
C MET A 53 11.09 -10.63 -15.09
N VAL A 54 10.86 -11.73 -14.38
CA VAL A 54 11.14 -13.09 -14.91
C VAL A 54 10.35 -13.35 -16.19
N GLY A 55 9.06 -13.01 -16.21
CA GLY A 55 8.23 -13.11 -17.41
C GLY A 55 8.80 -12.29 -18.58
N ASN A 56 9.33 -11.09 -18.31
CA ASN A 56 9.92 -10.24 -19.33
C ASN A 56 11.25 -10.79 -19.86
N LEU A 57 12.02 -11.54 -19.06
CA LEU A 57 13.27 -12.16 -19.54
C LEU A 57 13.05 -13.19 -20.65
N HIS A 58 11.86 -13.79 -20.76
CA HIS A 58 11.52 -14.68 -21.87
C HIS A 58 11.59 -13.99 -23.25
N VAL A 59 11.66 -12.65 -23.31
CA VAL A 59 11.93 -11.94 -24.56
C VAL A 59 13.27 -12.34 -25.19
N TYR A 60 14.26 -12.74 -24.36
CA TYR A 60 15.58 -13.15 -24.82
C TYR A 60 15.63 -14.61 -25.33
N GLU A 61 14.59 -15.41 -25.08
CA GLU A 61 14.51 -16.81 -25.53
C GLU A 61 13.94 -16.95 -26.95
N GLY A 62 13.50 -15.84 -27.54
CA GLY A 62 12.94 -15.79 -28.89
C GLY A 62 11.41 -15.98 -28.94
N PRO A 63 10.79 -15.69 -30.11
CA PRO A 63 9.35 -15.53 -30.22
C PRO A 63 8.55 -16.81 -29.90
N ALA A 64 9.07 -17.98 -30.26
CA ALA A 64 8.38 -19.26 -30.05
C ALA A 64 8.22 -19.57 -28.55
N ARG A 65 9.31 -19.45 -27.78
CA ARG A 65 9.31 -19.72 -26.33
C ARG A 65 8.47 -18.70 -25.57
N MET A 66 8.52 -17.44 -26.00
CA MET A 66 7.66 -16.39 -25.46
C MET A 66 6.17 -16.68 -25.71
N HIS A 67 5.82 -17.18 -26.90
CA HIS A 67 4.45 -17.58 -27.20
C HIS A 67 3.99 -18.79 -26.38
N GLU A 68 4.82 -19.82 -26.25
CA GLU A 68 4.55 -21.00 -25.41
C GLU A 68 4.32 -20.59 -23.94
N TYR A 69 5.19 -19.71 -23.41
CA TYR A 69 5.04 -19.16 -22.07
C TYR A 69 3.72 -18.41 -21.92
N ALA A 70 3.39 -17.51 -22.83
CA ALA A 70 2.14 -16.74 -22.80
C ALA A 70 0.88 -17.63 -22.88
N GLU A 71 0.92 -18.69 -23.67
CA GLU A 71 -0.18 -19.65 -23.77
C GLU A 71 -0.31 -20.51 -22.51
N SER A 72 0.82 -20.93 -21.93
CA SER A 72 0.83 -21.64 -20.64
C SER A 72 0.20 -20.79 -19.53
N LEU A 73 0.48 -19.48 -19.50
CA LEU A 73 -0.09 -18.54 -18.52
C LEU A 73 -1.62 -18.41 -18.66
N ARG A 74 -2.13 -18.37 -19.90
CA ARG A 74 -3.58 -18.28 -20.17
C ARG A 74 -4.33 -19.57 -19.83
N THR A 75 -3.63 -20.70 -19.81
CA THR A 75 -4.19 -22.02 -19.52
C THR A 75 -3.84 -22.52 -18.11
N ILE A 76 -3.30 -21.64 -17.24
CA ILE A 76 -3.10 -21.93 -15.82
C ILE A 76 -4.43 -22.37 -15.20
N GLY A 77 -4.45 -23.57 -14.64
CA GLY A 77 -5.65 -24.23 -14.09
C GLY A 77 -6.29 -25.26 -15.01
N GLY A 78 -5.73 -25.48 -16.22
CA GLY A 78 -6.14 -26.54 -17.13
C GLY A 78 -7.62 -26.43 -17.51
N GLY A 79 -8.33 -27.57 -17.48
CA GLY A 79 -9.77 -27.62 -17.78
C GLY A 79 -10.69 -27.20 -16.63
N LEU A 80 -10.16 -26.89 -15.44
CA LEU A 80 -10.98 -26.55 -14.27
C LEU A 80 -11.48 -25.10 -14.28
N VAL A 81 -10.81 -24.22 -15.02
CA VAL A 81 -11.12 -22.78 -15.08
C VAL A 81 -11.03 -22.29 -16.53
N PRO A 82 -11.86 -21.30 -16.92
CA PRO A 82 -11.83 -20.75 -18.27
C PRO A 82 -10.45 -20.18 -18.63
N LYS A 83 -10.09 -20.24 -19.91
CA LYS A 83 -8.87 -19.62 -20.45
C LYS A 83 -8.80 -18.14 -20.01
N SER A 84 -7.67 -17.75 -19.43
CA SER A 84 -7.37 -16.42 -18.87
C SER A 84 -8.11 -16.03 -17.59
N ALA A 85 -8.97 -16.88 -17.00
CA ALA A 85 -9.70 -16.54 -15.78
C ALA A 85 -8.76 -16.28 -14.59
N VAL A 86 -7.73 -17.12 -14.43
CA VAL A 86 -6.72 -16.96 -13.38
C VAL A 86 -5.94 -15.65 -13.57
N LEU A 87 -5.61 -15.29 -14.82
CA LEU A 87 -4.93 -14.03 -15.12
C LEU A 87 -5.79 -12.81 -14.78
N TRP A 88 -7.10 -12.88 -15.02
CA TRP A 88 -8.04 -11.83 -14.60
C TRP A 88 -8.11 -11.70 -13.07
N LEU A 89 -8.15 -12.83 -12.36
CA LEU A 89 -8.12 -12.81 -10.90
C LEU A 89 -6.83 -12.17 -10.37
N LEU A 90 -5.68 -12.56 -10.92
CA LEU A 90 -4.38 -11.95 -10.58
C LEU A 90 -4.37 -10.46 -10.89
N ARG A 91 -4.90 -10.04 -12.04
CA ARG A 91 -4.99 -8.62 -12.44
C ARG A 91 -5.85 -7.81 -11.46
N LEU A 92 -7.05 -8.29 -11.13
CA LEU A 92 -7.94 -7.61 -10.18
C LEU A 92 -7.35 -7.61 -8.77
N GLY A 93 -6.70 -8.70 -8.36
CA GLY A 93 -5.98 -8.80 -7.09
C GLY A 93 -4.86 -7.76 -6.99
N LEU A 94 -4.02 -7.67 -8.02
CA LEU A 94 -2.91 -6.70 -8.09
C LEU A 94 -3.41 -5.25 -8.09
N LEU A 95 -4.45 -4.96 -8.87
CA LEU A 95 -5.07 -3.63 -8.87
C LEU A 95 -5.60 -3.26 -7.48
N SER A 96 -6.29 -4.21 -6.83
CA SER A 96 -6.80 -4.02 -5.47
C SER A 96 -5.66 -3.78 -4.47
N MET A 97 -4.59 -4.57 -4.53
CA MET A 97 -3.40 -4.41 -3.69
C MET A 97 -2.73 -3.06 -3.91
N PHE A 98 -2.58 -2.62 -5.16
CA PHE A 98 -2.00 -1.32 -5.50
C PHE A 98 -2.83 -0.16 -4.94
N VAL A 99 -4.15 -0.19 -5.14
CA VAL A 99 -5.06 0.84 -4.60
C VAL A 99 -5.02 0.87 -3.07
N LEU A 100 -5.06 -0.30 -2.42
CA LEU A 100 -4.98 -0.40 -0.96
C LEU A 100 -3.62 0.07 -0.42
N HIS A 101 -2.53 -0.22 -1.12
CA HIS A 101 -1.19 0.25 -0.78
C HIS A 101 -1.12 1.78 -0.84
N LEU A 102 -1.56 2.37 -1.96
CA LEU A 102 -1.56 3.80 -2.19
C LEU A 102 -2.47 4.53 -1.18
N HIS A 103 -3.68 4.02 -0.96
CA HIS A 103 -4.61 4.60 0.01
C HIS A 103 -4.04 4.56 1.43
N SER A 104 -3.45 3.45 1.84
CA SER A 104 -2.83 3.32 3.17
C SER A 104 -1.61 4.22 3.32
N ALA A 105 -0.79 4.37 2.27
CA ALA A 105 0.34 5.30 2.22
C ALA A 105 -0.09 6.76 2.41
N ILE A 106 -1.10 7.20 1.66
CA ILE A 106 -1.64 8.57 1.73
C ILE A 106 -2.28 8.81 3.09
N SER A 107 -3.10 7.87 3.58
CA SER A 107 -3.76 8.02 4.89
C SER A 107 -2.73 8.12 6.02
N LEU A 108 -1.70 7.27 6.01
CA LEU A 108 -0.67 7.28 7.06
C LEU A 108 0.20 8.55 6.97
N SER A 109 0.52 9.01 5.75
CA SER A 109 1.23 10.26 5.52
C SER A 109 0.44 11.48 6.02
N ARG A 110 -0.88 11.53 5.74
CA ARG A 110 -1.77 12.58 6.26
C ARG A 110 -1.89 12.54 7.79
N MET A 111 -2.02 11.36 8.38
CA MET A 111 -2.05 11.19 9.84
C MET A 111 -0.73 11.60 10.49
N SER A 112 0.40 11.23 9.89
CA SER A 112 1.72 11.63 10.37
C SER A 112 1.85 13.15 10.36
N ARG A 113 1.45 13.81 9.27
CA ARG A 113 1.46 15.27 9.14
C ARG A 113 0.54 15.97 10.14
N ALA A 114 -0.67 15.46 10.35
CA ALA A 114 -1.62 16.03 11.32
C ALA A 114 -1.20 15.80 12.79
N SER A 115 -0.20 14.95 13.04
CA SER A 115 0.30 14.64 14.39
C SER A 115 1.67 15.24 14.67
N SER A 116 2.21 16.05 13.75
CA SER A 116 3.52 16.68 13.90
C SER A 116 3.52 18.01 13.17
N GLU A 117 3.24 19.10 13.90
CA GLU A 117 3.43 20.47 13.41
C GLU A 117 4.89 20.73 13.00
N ASP A 118 5.84 20.03 13.64
CA ASP A 118 7.29 20.20 13.45
C ASP A 118 7.95 19.19 12.47
N ALA A 119 7.17 18.36 11.78
CA ALA A 119 7.74 17.43 10.79
C ALA A 119 8.06 18.18 9.49
N GLY A 120 9.31 18.62 9.35
CA GLY A 120 9.79 19.37 8.19
C GLY A 120 9.38 18.73 6.86
N LEU A 121 8.77 19.55 5.99
CA LEU A 121 8.26 19.19 4.66
C LEU A 121 9.28 18.44 3.79
N VAL A 122 10.58 18.61 4.04
CA VAL A 122 11.69 18.02 3.28
C VAL A 122 12.34 16.83 3.99
N SER A 123 12.35 16.79 5.33
CA SER A 123 13.08 15.75 6.08
C SER A 123 12.23 14.53 6.41
N GLY A 124 10.92 14.68 6.58
CA GLY A 124 10.02 13.61 7.05
C GLY A 124 10.32 13.12 8.49
N ALA A 125 11.33 13.70 9.14
CA ALA A 125 11.74 13.36 10.49
C ALA A 125 10.80 14.03 11.48
N LYS A 126 10.06 13.24 12.25
CA LYS A 126 9.46 13.75 13.49
C LYS A 126 10.61 14.05 14.44
N ARG A 127 10.71 15.32 14.88
CA ARG A 127 11.58 15.68 16.00
C ARG A 127 10.96 15.06 17.26
N TYR A 128 11.32 13.82 17.56
CA TYR A 128 10.92 13.19 18.81
C TYR A 128 11.58 13.97 19.95
N ALA A 129 10.77 14.44 20.91
CA ALA A 129 11.24 15.20 22.07
C ALA A 129 12.27 14.43 22.95
N GLY A 130 12.52 13.15 22.66
CA GLY A 130 13.48 12.29 23.37
C GLY A 130 14.79 11.98 22.62
N GLY A 131 15.19 12.76 21.61
CA GLY A 131 16.55 12.69 21.04
C GLY A 131 16.94 11.40 20.30
N ARG A 132 15.99 10.51 19.99
CA ARG A 132 16.28 9.29 19.20
C ARG A 132 16.28 9.61 17.71
N GLU A 133 17.47 9.86 17.18
CA GLU A 133 17.70 10.12 15.77
C GLU A 133 17.79 8.80 14.98
N HIS A 134 16.69 8.38 14.36
CA HIS A 134 16.66 7.19 13.51
C HIS A 134 17.08 7.54 12.07
N VAL A 135 18.38 7.64 11.83
CA VAL A 135 18.98 8.04 10.53
C VAL A 135 18.52 7.13 9.38
N ALA A 136 18.52 5.81 9.56
CA ALA A 136 18.09 4.85 8.54
C ALA A 136 16.60 4.98 8.17
N ALA A 137 15.73 5.17 9.17
CA ALA A 137 14.30 5.40 8.95
C ALA A 137 14.06 6.72 8.20
N THR A 138 14.90 7.73 8.45
CA THR A 138 14.84 9.03 7.78
C THR A 138 15.23 8.94 6.31
N TYR A 139 16.28 8.18 5.98
CA TYR A 139 16.70 7.99 4.59
C TYR A 139 15.65 7.22 3.77
N ALA A 140 15.17 6.08 4.30
CA ALA A 140 14.12 5.29 3.64
C ALA A 140 12.81 6.08 3.47
N SER A 141 12.43 6.88 4.47
CA SER A 141 11.24 7.74 4.38
C SER A 141 11.40 8.85 3.34
N ARG A 142 12.62 9.39 3.18
CA ARG A 142 12.91 10.45 2.23
C ARG A 142 12.86 9.95 0.79
N THR A 143 13.40 8.77 0.52
CA THR A 143 13.33 8.16 -0.82
C THR A 143 11.92 7.71 -1.15
N MET A 144 11.19 7.11 -0.19
CA MET A 144 9.80 6.64 -0.38
C MET A 144 8.85 7.75 -0.84
N ARG A 145 9.10 9.01 -0.45
CA ARG A 145 8.29 10.16 -0.87
C ARG A 145 8.44 10.52 -2.34
N TRP A 146 9.62 10.27 -2.92
CA TRP A 146 9.91 10.52 -4.34
C TRP A 146 9.62 9.28 -5.19
N THR A 147 10.03 8.10 -4.72
CA THR A 147 9.83 6.85 -5.47
C THR A 147 8.35 6.52 -5.63
N GLY A 148 7.49 6.82 -4.65
CA GLY A 148 6.05 6.59 -4.76
C GLY A 148 5.40 7.27 -5.97
N PRO A 149 5.45 8.62 -6.08
CA PRO A 149 4.95 9.34 -7.25
C PRO A 149 5.60 8.93 -8.57
N ILE A 150 6.93 8.71 -8.58
CA ILE A 150 7.65 8.29 -9.79
C ILE A 150 7.14 6.93 -10.27
N ILE A 151 6.99 5.95 -9.37
CA ILE A 151 6.46 4.63 -9.69
C ILE A 151 5.00 4.72 -10.14
N ALA A 152 4.18 5.56 -9.50
CA ALA A 152 2.79 5.74 -9.92
C ALA A 152 2.68 6.29 -11.34
N LEU A 153 3.48 7.30 -11.69
CA LEU A 153 3.55 7.85 -13.04
C LEU A 153 4.09 6.81 -14.04
N PHE A 154 5.15 6.08 -13.68
CA PHE A 154 5.69 5.00 -14.50
C PHE A 154 4.64 3.92 -14.77
N ILE A 155 3.84 3.51 -13.78
CA ILE A 155 2.77 2.54 -13.96
C ILE A 155 1.73 3.07 -14.95
N LEU A 156 1.30 4.33 -14.82
CA LEU A 156 0.34 4.91 -15.77
C LEU A 156 0.88 4.92 -17.20
N TYR A 157 2.14 5.34 -17.37
CA TYR A 157 2.83 5.30 -18.66
C TYR A 157 2.94 3.86 -19.19
N HIS A 158 3.36 2.92 -18.36
CA HIS A 158 3.57 1.52 -18.72
C HIS A 158 2.26 0.84 -19.14
N LEU A 159 1.15 1.14 -18.46
CA LEU A 159 -0.17 0.67 -18.88
C LEU A 159 -0.60 1.30 -20.19
N ALA A 160 -0.32 2.59 -20.42
CA ALA A 160 -0.66 3.26 -21.67
C ALA A 160 0.09 2.65 -22.86
N ASP A 161 1.40 2.54 -22.76
CA ASP A 161 2.27 1.98 -23.79
C ASP A 161 1.88 0.54 -24.18
N LEU A 162 1.52 -0.30 -23.19
CA LEU A 162 1.21 -1.71 -23.43
C LEU A 162 -0.27 -2.03 -23.66
N THR A 163 -1.20 -1.15 -23.24
CA THR A 163 -2.65 -1.42 -23.29
C THR A 163 -3.40 -0.49 -24.23
N TRP A 164 -3.02 0.78 -24.29
CA TRP A 164 -3.73 1.79 -25.08
C TRP A 164 -3.01 2.15 -26.38
N GLY A 165 -1.68 2.06 -26.42
CA GLY A 165 -0.86 2.46 -27.57
C GLY A 165 -0.60 3.96 -27.56
#